data_AF-A0A511T187-F1
#
_entry.id   AF-A0A511T187-F1
#
_cell.length_a   1.000
_cell.length_b   1.000
_cell.length_c   1.000
_cell.angle_alpha   90.00
_cell.angle_beta   90.00
_cell.angle_gamma   90.00
#
_symmetry.space_group_name_H-M   'P 1'
#
loop_
_entity.id
_entity.type
_entity.pdbx_description
1 polymer ?
#
loop_
_entity_poly.entity_id
_entity_poly.type
_entity_poly.pdbx_seq_one_letter_code
_entity_poly.pdbx_strand_id
1 'polypeptide(L)'
;MRRLLAVLAVLQLAACATTHTNDPQNPPPPVPRPNPPDASEARRLGIEADKLLEDGRYEDALFLYRRAWNDGFRHPDGLYYAGVIAARAGSLDECVIWLERAADEGFSATQSLTTEPSLEAVRTHASWSRIAEKVAANARKDAPAATTQN
;
A
#
# COMPACT_ATOMS: atom_id res chain seq x y z
N MET A 1 -1.79 -70.94 -31.01
CA MET A 1 -2.36 -70.20 -32.16
C MET A 1 -2.36 -68.72 -31.81
N ARG A 2 -1.94 -67.88 -32.77
CA ARG A 2 -1.88 -66.41 -32.71
C ARG A 2 -3.19 -65.79 -32.21
N ARG A 3 -3.08 -64.70 -31.43
CA ARG A 3 -3.64 -63.38 -31.78
C ARG A 3 -3.06 -62.29 -30.87
N LEU A 4 -2.26 -61.44 -31.50
CA LEU A 4 -1.96 -60.08 -31.06
C LEU A 4 -3.25 -59.26 -30.99
N LEU A 5 -3.36 -58.34 -30.02
CA LEU A 5 -3.86 -56.97 -30.22
C LEU A 5 -3.65 -56.15 -28.93
N ALA A 6 -3.10 -54.95 -29.12
CA ALA A 6 -2.62 -54.02 -28.12
C ALA A 6 -3.75 -53.20 -27.47
N VAL A 7 -3.56 -52.79 -26.22
CA VAL A 7 -4.12 -51.54 -25.68
C VAL A 7 -3.07 -50.87 -24.80
N LEU A 8 -2.63 -49.69 -25.23
CA LEU A 8 -1.85 -48.73 -24.45
C LEU A 8 -2.65 -48.26 -23.23
N ALA A 9 -2.01 -48.20 -22.07
CA ALA A 9 -2.36 -47.24 -21.03
C ALA A 9 -1.08 -46.83 -20.29
N VAL A 10 -0.42 -45.82 -20.84
CA VAL A 10 0.61 -45.04 -20.15
C VAL A 10 -0.11 -44.10 -19.21
N LEU A 11 0.12 -44.21 -17.90
CA LEU A 11 -0.23 -43.14 -16.96
C LEU A 11 1.00 -42.73 -16.17
N GLN A 12 1.57 -41.63 -16.64
CA GLN A 12 2.67 -40.87 -16.06
C GLN A 12 2.16 -40.12 -14.83
N LEU A 13 2.86 -40.21 -13.69
CA LEU A 13 2.92 -39.08 -12.77
C LEU A 13 4.34 -38.50 -12.87
N ALA A 14 4.50 -37.60 -13.82
CA ALA A 14 5.66 -36.73 -13.91
C ALA A 14 5.62 -35.74 -12.74
N ALA A 15 6.69 -35.75 -11.95
CA ALA A 15 6.99 -34.70 -10.99
C ALA A 15 7.24 -33.39 -11.74
N CYS A 16 6.29 -32.47 -11.72
CA CYS A 16 6.54 -31.11 -12.18
C CYS A 16 7.15 -30.31 -11.04
N ALA A 17 8.48 -30.40 -10.91
CA ALA A 17 9.28 -29.35 -10.30
C ALA A 17 9.23 -28.14 -11.24
N THR A 18 8.38 -27.16 -10.98
CA THR A 18 8.42 -25.89 -11.68
C THR A 18 9.49 -25.01 -11.04
N THR A 19 10.72 -25.10 -11.55
CA THR A 19 11.71 -24.03 -11.43
C THR A 19 11.17 -22.82 -12.22
N HIS A 20 10.68 -21.81 -11.52
CA HIS A 20 10.28 -20.54 -12.12
C HIS A 20 11.55 -19.77 -12.49
N THR A 21 11.91 -19.76 -13.76
CA THR A 21 12.97 -18.93 -14.34
C THR A 21 12.57 -17.45 -14.21
N ASN A 22 13.20 -16.73 -13.29
CA ASN A 22 13.21 -15.26 -13.28
C ASN A 22 14.13 -14.76 -14.39
N ASP A 23 13.56 -14.26 -15.48
CA ASP A 23 14.29 -13.52 -16.51
C ASP A 23 14.41 -12.03 -16.08
N PRO A 24 15.61 -11.52 -15.78
CA PRO A 24 15.79 -10.13 -15.34
C PRO A 24 15.48 -9.08 -16.43
N GLN A 25 15.31 -9.48 -17.69
CA GLN A 25 14.99 -8.59 -18.81
C GLN A 25 13.49 -8.42 -19.06
N ASN A 26 12.64 -9.26 -18.45
CA ASN A 26 11.19 -9.20 -18.63
C ASN A 26 10.48 -9.45 -17.28
N PRO A 27 10.51 -8.47 -16.36
CA PRO A 27 9.78 -8.61 -15.11
C PRO A 27 8.29 -8.79 -15.42
N PRO A 28 7.57 -9.64 -14.67
CA PRO A 28 6.13 -9.71 -14.80
C PRO A 28 5.54 -8.30 -14.65
N PRO A 29 4.47 -7.96 -15.38
CA PRO A 29 3.81 -6.68 -15.22
C PRO A 29 3.45 -6.49 -13.74
N PRO A 30 3.47 -5.24 -13.22
CA PRO A 30 3.04 -4.98 -11.85
C PRO A 30 1.69 -5.65 -11.64
N VAL A 31 1.60 -6.51 -10.62
CA VAL A 31 0.33 -7.13 -10.26
C VAL A 31 -0.72 -6.02 -10.10
N PRO A 32 -1.83 -6.06 -10.85
CA PRO A 32 -2.87 -5.03 -10.73
C PRO A 32 -3.33 -4.95 -9.28
N ARG A 33 -3.28 -3.76 -8.68
CA ARG A 33 -3.83 -3.56 -7.34
C ARG A 33 -5.33 -3.92 -7.36
N PRO A 34 -5.80 -4.83 -6.49
CA PRO A 34 -7.23 -5.10 -6.35
C PRO A 34 -7.98 -3.83 -5.90
N ASN A 35 -9.28 -3.72 -6.22
CA ASN A 35 -10.15 -2.61 -5.77
C ASN A 35 -11.51 -3.19 -5.29
N PRO A 36 -12.02 -2.95 -4.05
CA PRO A 36 -11.33 -3.06 -2.76
C PRO A 36 -12.15 -3.80 -1.66
N PRO A 37 -11.56 -4.82 -1.00
CA PRO A 37 -11.85 -5.13 0.40
C PRO A 37 -11.21 -4.09 1.37
N ASP A 38 -10.15 -3.40 0.94
CA ASP A 38 -9.31 -2.54 1.77
C ASP A 38 -9.90 -1.15 2.10
N ALA A 39 -10.73 -0.56 1.23
CA ALA A 39 -11.40 0.72 1.51
C ALA A 39 -12.43 0.59 2.63
N SER A 40 -13.10 -0.56 2.71
CA SER A 40 -14.00 -0.86 3.83
C SER A 40 -13.24 -1.02 5.14
N GLU A 41 -12.05 -1.63 5.09
CA GLU A 41 -11.17 -1.80 6.25
C GLU A 41 -10.53 -0.48 6.67
N ALA A 42 -10.05 0.33 5.72
CA ALA A 42 -9.52 1.67 5.96
C ALA A 42 -10.56 2.54 6.67
N ARG A 43 -11.82 2.49 6.21
CA ARG A 43 -12.93 3.18 6.88
C ARG A 43 -13.18 2.66 8.29
N ARG A 44 -13.16 1.33 8.50
CA ARG A 44 -13.33 0.75 9.84
C ARG A 44 -12.22 1.18 10.80
N LEU A 45 -10.97 1.05 10.38
CA LEU A 45 -9.79 1.48 11.14
C LEU A 45 -9.84 2.98 11.45
N GLY A 46 -10.25 3.81 10.49
CA GLY A 46 -10.46 5.25 10.69
C GLY A 46 -11.46 5.54 11.79
N ILE A 47 -12.66 4.95 11.72
CA ILE A 47 -13.71 5.14 12.72
C ILE A 47 -13.27 4.66 14.12
N GLU A 48 -12.56 3.55 14.21
CA GLU A 48 -12.08 3.04 15.49
C GLU A 48 -10.93 3.88 16.07
N ALA A 49 -9.99 4.28 15.22
CA ALA A 49 -8.92 5.19 15.59
C ALA A 49 -9.48 6.53 16.07
N ASP A 50 -10.48 7.11 15.40
CA ASP A 50 -11.09 8.39 15.79
C ASP A 50 -11.59 8.37 17.24
N LYS A 51 -12.28 7.29 17.65
CA LYS A 51 -12.74 7.12 19.03
C LYS A 51 -11.58 7.10 20.02
N LEU A 52 -10.49 6.42 19.67
CA LEU A 52 -9.29 6.39 20.50
C LEU A 52 -8.62 7.78 20.58
N LEU A 53 -8.64 8.55 19.50
CA LEU A 53 -8.08 9.90 19.46
C LEU A 53 -8.91 10.90 20.27
N GLU A 54 -10.24 10.75 20.29
CA GLU A 54 -11.14 11.52 21.17
C GLU A 54 -10.78 11.30 22.65
N ASP A 55 -10.36 10.07 23.01
CA ASP A 55 -9.88 9.72 24.35
C ASP A 55 -8.39 10.06 24.58
N GLY A 56 -7.68 10.63 23.60
CA GLY A 56 -6.23 10.92 23.67
C GLY A 56 -5.33 9.69 23.61
N ARG A 57 -5.86 8.53 23.21
CA ARG A 57 -5.18 7.23 23.17
C ARG A 57 -4.46 7.02 21.82
N TYR A 58 -3.50 7.90 21.53
CA TYR A 58 -2.78 7.89 20.24
C TYR A 58 -2.06 6.57 19.94
N GLU A 59 -1.39 5.98 20.93
CA GLU A 59 -0.65 4.72 20.74
C GLU A 59 -1.56 3.53 20.45
N ASP A 60 -2.75 3.48 21.06
CA ASP A 60 -3.73 2.43 20.77
C ASP A 60 -4.27 2.59 19.34
N ALA A 61 -4.50 3.82 18.90
CA ALA A 61 -4.90 4.10 17.52
C ALA A 61 -3.80 3.67 16.52
N LEU A 62 -2.53 3.95 16.83
CA LEU A 62 -1.39 3.46 16.02
C LEU A 62 -1.28 1.94 16.03
N PHE A 63 -1.54 1.30 17.18
CA PHE A 63 -1.50 -0.15 17.28
C PHE A 63 -2.47 -0.82 16.30
N LEU A 64 -3.67 -0.27 16.10
CA LEU A 64 -4.63 -0.76 15.09
C LEU A 64 -4.02 -0.75 13.68
N TYR A 65 -3.40 0.36 13.29
CA TYR A 65 -2.77 0.49 11.97
C TYR A 65 -1.51 -0.38 11.82
N ARG A 66 -0.69 -0.50 12.86
CA ARG A 66 0.48 -1.40 12.88
C ARG A 66 0.04 -2.86 12.68
N ARG A 67 -1.01 -3.29 13.38
CA ARG A 67 -1.59 -4.63 13.23
C ARG A 67 -2.15 -4.84 11.83
N ALA A 68 -2.99 -3.92 11.35
CA ALA A 68 -3.56 -4.01 10.00
C ALA A 68 -2.47 -4.08 8.92
N TRP A 69 -1.40 -3.30 9.06
CA TRP A 69 -0.26 -3.35 8.15
C TRP A 69 0.42 -4.72 8.12
N ASN A 70 0.63 -5.33 9.30
CA ASN A 70 1.18 -6.69 9.43
C ASN A 70 0.26 -7.73 8.79
N ASP A 71 -1.06 -7.48 8.81
CA ASP A 71 -2.08 -8.33 8.18
C ASP A 71 -2.29 -8.03 6.69
N GLY A 72 -1.48 -7.14 6.10
CA GLY A 72 -1.47 -6.86 4.65
C GLY A 72 -2.25 -5.63 4.20
N PHE A 73 -2.73 -4.78 5.13
CA PHE A 73 -3.38 -3.52 4.78
C PHE A 73 -2.45 -2.56 4.04
N ARG A 74 -2.87 -2.06 2.87
CA ARG A 74 -2.07 -1.18 1.99
C ARG A 74 -2.85 0.03 1.45
N HIS A 75 -4.00 0.37 2.04
CA HIS A 75 -4.80 1.49 1.52
C HIS A 75 -4.09 2.84 1.75
N PRO A 76 -3.78 3.62 0.69
CA PRO A 76 -2.93 4.81 0.80
C PRO A 76 -3.44 5.85 1.81
N ASP A 77 -4.75 6.14 1.80
CA ASP A 77 -5.34 7.12 2.72
C ASP A 77 -5.30 6.67 4.18
N GLY A 78 -5.44 5.37 4.45
CA GLY A 78 -5.35 4.85 5.81
C GLY A 78 -3.92 4.87 6.33
N LEU A 79 -2.93 4.63 5.45
CA LEU A 79 -1.52 4.78 5.78
C LEU A 79 -1.15 6.24 6.04
N TYR A 80 -1.69 7.18 5.26
CA TYR A 80 -1.57 8.60 5.53
C TYR A 80 -2.16 8.95 6.90
N TYR A 81 -3.35 8.43 7.21
CA TYR A 81 -4.01 8.67 8.50
C TYR A 81 -3.19 8.14 9.68
N ALA A 82 -2.57 6.96 9.55
CA ALA A 82 -1.62 6.44 10.54
C ALA A 82 -0.43 7.39 10.76
N GLY A 83 0.09 8.01 9.70
CA GLY A 83 1.14 9.03 9.80
C GLY A 83 0.69 10.26 10.57
N VAL A 84 -0.51 10.77 10.29
CA VAL A 84 -1.12 11.89 11.04
C VAL A 84 -1.25 11.56 12.53
N ILE A 85 -1.72 10.36 12.86
CA ILE A 85 -1.81 9.91 14.25
C ILE A 85 -0.43 9.87 14.91
N ALA A 86 0.58 9.34 14.23
CA ALA A 86 1.95 9.27 14.75
C ALA A 86 2.53 10.66 15.02
N ALA A 87 2.27 11.62 14.14
CA ALA A 87 2.67 13.00 14.37
C ALA A 87 1.95 13.62 15.58
N ARG A 88 0.65 13.37 15.74
CA ARG A 88 -0.13 13.80 16.93
C ARG A 88 0.37 13.16 18.23
N ALA A 89 0.91 11.94 18.16
CA ALA A 89 1.56 11.26 19.28
C ALA A 89 2.96 11.84 19.60
N GLY A 90 3.52 12.71 18.74
CA GLY A 90 4.89 13.23 18.85
C GLY A 90 5.95 12.28 18.27
N SER A 91 5.55 11.18 17.64
CA SER A 91 6.42 10.15 17.08
C SER A 91 6.82 10.50 15.63
N LEU A 92 7.71 11.49 15.48
CA LEU A 92 8.16 12.04 14.19
C LEU A 92 8.73 10.96 13.25
N ASP A 93 9.61 10.10 13.74
CA ASP A 93 10.25 9.05 12.93
C ASP A 93 9.22 8.04 12.41
N GLU A 94 8.26 7.67 13.25
CA GLU A 94 7.20 6.75 12.84
C GLU A 94 6.21 7.41 11.87
N CYS A 95 5.90 8.68 12.06
CA CYS A 95 5.13 9.45 11.08
C CYS A 95 5.79 9.38 9.70
N VAL A 96 7.10 9.62 9.63
CA VAL A 96 7.87 9.54 8.38
C VAL A 96 7.72 8.16 7.74
N ILE A 97 7.85 7.08 8.52
CA ILE A 97 7.67 5.71 8.03
C ILE A 97 6.27 5.52 7.42
N TRP A 98 5.21 5.97 8.09
CA TRP A 98 3.84 5.82 7.58
C TRP A 98 3.57 6.67 6.34
N LEU A 99 4.06 7.91 6.30
CA LEU A 99 3.92 8.78 5.13
C LEU A 99 4.68 8.25 3.92
N GLU A 100 5.85 7.65 4.12
CA GLU A 100 6.59 6.95 3.06
C GLU A 100 5.77 5.78 2.50
N ARG A 101 5.22 4.93 3.37
CA ARG A 101 4.34 3.83 2.95
C ARG A 101 3.10 4.33 2.19
N ALA A 102 2.48 5.41 2.65
CA ALA A 102 1.34 6.01 1.98
C ALA A 102 1.72 6.49 0.57
N ALA A 103 2.85 7.21 0.44
CA ALA A 103 3.36 7.67 -0.85
C ALA A 103 3.74 6.50 -1.78
N ASP A 104 4.29 5.41 -1.23
CA ASP A 104 4.61 4.18 -1.95
C ASP A 104 3.36 3.50 -2.50
N GLU A 105 2.29 3.45 -1.71
CA GLU A 105 1.01 2.85 -2.13
C GLU A 105 0.17 3.76 -3.04
N GLY A 106 0.58 5.01 -3.24
CA GLY A 106 -0.02 5.90 -4.24
C GLY A 106 -0.81 7.06 -3.67
N PHE A 107 -0.63 7.41 -2.39
CA PHE A 107 -1.25 8.59 -1.81
C PHE A 107 -0.89 9.83 -2.64
N SER A 108 -1.92 10.60 -3.03
CA SER A 108 -1.80 11.70 -3.99
C SER A 108 -2.39 13.03 -3.51
N ALA A 109 -2.99 13.06 -2.31
CA ALA A 109 -3.59 14.28 -1.75
C ALA A 109 -2.51 15.26 -1.22
N THR A 110 -1.87 15.97 -2.14
CA THR A 110 -0.77 16.90 -1.86
C THR A 110 -1.21 18.02 -0.90
N GLN A 111 -2.43 18.53 -1.05
CA GLN A 111 -2.96 19.56 -0.17
C GLN A 111 -3.09 19.06 1.28
N SER A 112 -3.70 17.89 1.48
CA SER A 112 -3.82 17.30 2.82
C SER A 112 -2.45 17.14 3.48
N LEU A 113 -1.46 16.60 2.75
CA LEU A 113 -0.09 16.45 3.24
C LEU A 113 0.53 17.79 3.68
N THR A 114 0.37 18.85 2.89
CA THR A 114 1.06 20.13 3.14
C THR A 114 0.32 21.05 4.10
N THR A 115 -0.99 20.87 4.33
CA THR A 115 -1.78 21.72 5.23
C THR A 115 -2.10 21.09 6.58
N GLU A 116 -1.93 19.77 6.74
CA GLU A 116 -2.22 19.08 8.01
C GLU A 116 -1.37 19.65 9.17
N PRO A 117 -1.97 20.28 10.19
CA PRO A 117 -1.22 20.98 11.24
C PRO A 117 -0.29 20.06 12.04
N SER A 118 -0.72 18.82 12.31
CA SER A 118 0.10 17.87 13.07
C SER A 118 1.41 17.49 12.37
N LEU A 119 1.48 17.63 11.04
CA LEU A 119 2.67 17.34 10.26
C LEU A 119 3.70 18.48 10.25
N GLU A 120 3.44 19.62 10.89
CA GLU A 120 4.34 20.79 10.82
C GLU A 120 5.79 20.47 11.19
N ALA A 121 6.00 19.79 12.31
CA ALA A 121 7.34 19.37 12.72
C ALA A 121 7.96 18.34 11.75
N VAL A 122 7.14 17.48 11.14
CA VAL A 122 7.57 16.46 10.16
C VAL A 122 8.07 17.10 8.87
N ARG A 123 7.57 18.29 8.49
CA ARG A 123 8.03 19.01 7.28
C ARG A 123 9.48 19.45 7.34
N THR A 124 10.05 19.54 8.55
CA THR A 124 11.46 19.86 8.76
C THR A 124 12.37 18.62 8.71
N HIS A 125 11.80 17.42 8.71
CA HIS A 125 12.54 16.17 8.68
C HIS A 125 13.22 15.96 7.32
N ALA A 126 14.43 15.38 7.31
CA ALA A 126 15.24 15.20 6.09
C ALA A 126 14.53 14.36 4.99
N SER A 127 13.66 13.44 5.38
CA SER A 127 12.86 12.63 4.44
C SER A 127 11.72 13.40 3.76
N TRP A 128 11.34 14.57 4.27
CA TRP A 128 10.13 15.27 3.83
C TRP A 128 10.11 15.54 2.33
N SER A 129 11.18 16.11 1.78
CA SER A 129 11.25 16.47 0.35
C SER A 129 10.97 15.27 -0.55
N ARG A 130 11.57 14.12 -0.24
CA ARG A 130 11.35 12.86 -0.99
C ARG A 130 9.89 12.40 -0.92
N ILE A 131 9.27 12.45 0.25
CA ILE A 131 7.86 12.06 0.44
C ILE A 131 6.94 12.99 -0.36
N ALA A 132 7.11 14.30 -0.18
CA ALA A 132 6.28 15.31 -0.84
C ALA A 132 6.41 15.25 -2.37
N GLU A 133 7.62 15.07 -2.90
CA GLU A 133 7.86 14.87 -4.33
C GLU A 133 7.12 13.64 -4.88
N LYS A 134 7.15 12.53 -4.13
CA LYS A 134 6.47 11.30 -4.52
C LYS A 134 4.95 11.45 -4.52
N VAL A 135 4.38 12.08 -3.49
CA VAL A 135 2.94 12.36 -3.41
C VAL A 135 2.50 13.30 -4.54
N ALA A 136 3.29 14.34 -4.84
CA ALA A 136 3.04 15.21 -5.98
C ALA A 136 3.14 14.46 -7.33
N ALA A 137 4.06 13.50 -7.45
CA ALA A 137 4.15 12.65 -8.64
C ALA A 137 2.93 11.74 -8.80
N ASN A 138 2.40 11.18 -7.71
CA ASN A 138 1.16 10.41 -7.72
C ASN A 138 -0.01 11.31 -8.17
N ALA A 139 -0.13 12.53 -7.63
CA ALA A 139 -1.16 13.49 -8.01
C ALA A 139 -1.14 13.84 -9.51
N ARG A 140 0.05 14.00 -10.11
CA ARG A 140 0.18 14.26 -11.55
C ARG A 140 -0.25 13.08 -12.41
N LYS A 141 -0.09 11.84 -11.93
CA LYS A 141 -0.55 10.64 -12.64
C LYS A 141 -2.08 10.51 -12.60
N ASP A 142 -2.68 10.95 -11.51
CA ASP A 142 -4.14 10.90 -11.30
C ASP A 142 -4.87 12.06 -11.98
N ALA A 143 -4.16 13.15 -12.33
CA ALA A 143 -4.74 14.26 -13.06
C ALA A 143 -5.22 13.79 -14.45
N PRO A 144 -6.46 14.09 -14.86
CA PRO A 144 -6.94 13.73 -16.19
C PRO A 144 -5.99 14.36 -17.22
N ALA A 145 -5.52 13.55 -18.17
CA ALA A 145 -4.68 14.02 -19.26
C ALA A 145 -5.34 15.24 -19.87
N ALA A 146 -4.71 16.42 -19.71
CA ALA A 146 -5.25 17.66 -20.21
C ALA A 146 -5.53 17.48 -21.70
N THR A 147 -6.81 17.49 -22.06
CA THR A 147 -7.24 17.47 -23.46
C THR A 147 -6.58 18.65 -24.13
N THR A 148 -5.52 18.38 -24.88
CA THR A 148 -4.91 19.34 -25.80
C THR A 148 -5.90 19.47 -26.94
N GLN A 149 -6.88 20.37 -26.79
CA GLN A 149 -7.69 20.85 -27.89
C GLN A 149 -6.81 21.79 -28.72
N ASN A 150 -6.31 21.27 -29.83
CA ASN A 150 -5.85 22.06 -30.98
C ASN A 150 -7.05 22.68 -31.70
#